data_AF-M6U8Y3-F1
#
_entry.id   AF-M6U8Y3-F1
#
_cell.length_a   1.000
_cell.length_b   1.000
_cell.length_c   1.000
_cell.angle_alpha   90.00
_cell.angle_beta   90.00
_cell.angle_gamma   90.00
#
_symmetry.space_group_name_H-M   'P 1'
#
loop_
_entity.id
_entity.type
_entity.pdbx_description
1 polymer ?
#
loop_
_entity_poly.entity_id
_entity_poly.type
_entity_poly.pdbx_seq_one_letter_code
_entity_poly.pdbx_strand_id
1 'polypeptide(L)'
;MSHKEQTTESLIRKMAEEPPILKHEWNRFLILAPIFIIVILLYLITFHPFINRWIHLPSLFPDFLWISCVSFYSIWILSKLRFPEESFSKSVRFPLIFASFWILYSVCMFGWDLIVEKKIQTHIGKCWIVLSVINLLFIGYGILILRTGKPGNPILAAAILSIFSLAFANFFLKFFCIDQSSFHILFSHVSTSLTLFLFSFFIFKNILKW
;
A
#
# COMPACT_ATOMS: atom_id res chain seq x y z
N MET A 1 46.45 0.44 -28.17
CA MET A 1 45.51 0.97 -27.17
C MET A 1 45.53 0.03 -25.97
N SER A 2 46.07 0.47 -24.84
CA SER A 2 46.16 -0.35 -23.62
C SER A 2 44.81 -0.34 -22.91
N HIS A 3 44.21 -1.52 -22.77
CA HIS A 3 43.02 -1.75 -21.95
C HIS A 3 43.44 -1.56 -20.48
N LYS A 4 43.21 -0.37 -19.91
CA LYS A 4 43.39 -0.18 -18.46
C LYS A 4 42.34 -1.04 -17.76
N GLU A 5 42.76 -2.15 -17.17
CA GLU A 5 41.97 -2.91 -16.23
C GLU A 5 41.53 -1.98 -15.09
N GLN A 6 40.22 -1.73 -15.00
CA GLN A 6 39.66 -1.06 -13.84
C GLN A 6 39.78 -2.01 -12.65
N THR A 7 40.71 -1.73 -11.75
CA THR A 7 40.82 -2.46 -10.49
C THR A 7 39.59 -2.18 -9.64
N THR A 8 39.15 -3.16 -8.86
CA THR A 8 38.01 -3.06 -7.93
C THR A 8 38.15 -1.85 -7.00
N GLU A 9 39.39 -1.52 -6.63
CA GLU A 9 39.75 -0.36 -5.83
C GLU A 9 39.46 0.97 -6.54
N SER A 10 39.71 1.07 -7.85
CA SER A 10 39.37 2.24 -8.65
C SER A 10 37.86 2.42 -8.79
N LEU A 11 37.10 1.32 -8.84
CA LEU A 11 35.63 1.33 -8.83
C LEU A 11 35.07 1.78 -7.49
N ILE A 12 35.62 1.29 -6.38
CA ILE A 12 35.22 1.69 -5.02
C ILE A 12 35.51 3.18 -4.79
N ARG A 13 36.68 3.66 -5.22
CA ARG A 13 37.06 5.07 -5.09
C ARG A 13 36.14 5.97 -5.91
N LYS A 14 35.77 5.54 -7.12
CA LYS A 14 34.85 6.28 -7.99
C LYS A 14 33.41 6.31 -7.43
N MET A 15 32.95 5.21 -6.82
CA MET A 15 31.66 5.15 -6.12
C MET A 15 31.65 6.00 -4.84
N ALA A 16 32.79 6.17 -4.17
CA ALA A 16 32.93 7.01 -2.99
C ALA A 16 33.08 8.51 -3.32
N GLU A 17 33.64 8.85 -4.49
CA GLU A 17 33.84 10.23 -4.96
C GLU A 17 32.61 10.82 -5.67
N GLU A 18 31.71 9.99 -6.20
CA GLU A 18 30.43 10.44 -6.74
C GLU A 18 29.40 10.56 -5.61
N PRO A 19 29.07 11.77 -5.11
CA PRO A 19 27.99 11.91 -4.14
C PRO A 19 26.69 11.40 -4.79
N PRO A 20 25.81 10.70 -4.04
CA PRO A 20 24.56 10.20 -4.59
C PRO A 20 23.81 11.38 -5.20
N ILE A 21 23.62 11.33 -6.52
CA ILE A 21 23.19 12.47 -7.33
C ILE A 21 21.89 13.02 -6.75
N LEU A 22 21.94 14.23 -6.19
CA LEU A 22 20.81 14.96 -5.58
C LEU A 22 19.57 15.10 -6.49
N LYS A 23 19.70 14.79 -7.79
CA LYS A 23 18.56 14.61 -8.73
C LYS A 23 17.51 13.62 -8.23
N HIS A 24 17.88 12.67 -7.38
CA HIS A 24 16.94 11.64 -6.93
C HIS A 24 15.88 12.16 -5.95
N GLU A 25 16.18 13.16 -5.12
CA GLU A 25 15.25 13.72 -4.12
C GLU A 25 14.05 14.42 -4.79
N TRP A 26 14.31 15.26 -5.80
CA TRP A 26 13.25 15.97 -6.53
C TRP A 26 12.39 15.03 -7.39
N ASN A 27 13.02 14.02 -7.99
CA ASN A 27 12.30 12.95 -8.69
C ASN A 27 11.44 12.09 -7.74
N ARG A 28 11.82 11.90 -6.47
CA ARG A 28 11.00 11.17 -5.48
C ARG A 28 9.67 11.91 -5.24
N PHE A 29 9.70 13.23 -5.06
CA PHE A 29 8.49 14.01 -4.86
C PHE A 29 7.60 14.05 -6.10
N LEU A 30 8.16 14.22 -7.30
CA LEU A 30 7.39 14.24 -8.54
C LEU A 30 6.70 12.91 -8.86
N ILE A 31 7.35 11.77 -8.57
CA ILE A 31 6.79 10.43 -8.83
C ILE A 31 5.68 10.06 -7.83
N LEU A 32 5.79 10.55 -6.60
CA LEU A 32 4.82 10.31 -5.52
C LEU A 32 3.71 11.36 -5.46
N ALA A 33 3.91 12.53 -6.07
CA ALA A 33 2.95 13.62 -6.10
C ALA A 33 1.57 13.21 -6.66
N PRO A 34 1.44 12.42 -7.74
CA PRO A 34 0.13 11.98 -8.23
C PRO A 34 -0.62 11.15 -7.19
N ILE A 35 0.09 10.28 -6.46
CA ILE A 35 -0.49 9.47 -5.39
C ILE A 35 -0.95 10.38 -4.24
N PHE A 36 -0.10 11.34 -3.84
CA PHE A 36 -0.44 12.33 -2.82
C PHE A 36 -1.66 13.17 -3.19
N ILE A 37 -1.72 13.66 -4.44
CA ILE A 37 -2.81 14.47 -4.96
C ILE A 37 -4.11 13.65 -4.96
N ILE A 38 -4.07 12.39 -5.40
CA ILE A 38 -5.25 11.51 -5.38
C ILE A 38 -5.71 11.25 -3.94
N VAL A 39 -4.80 10.94 -3.01
CA VAL A 39 -5.14 10.72 -1.59
C VAL A 39 -5.73 11.99 -0.98
N ILE A 40 -5.14 13.16 -1.21
CA ILE A 40 -5.64 14.45 -0.71
C ILE A 40 -6.97 14.80 -1.35
N LEU A 41 -7.17 14.61 -2.65
CA LEU A 41 -8.44 14.86 -3.33
C LEU A 41 -9.55 14.00 -2.76
N LEU A 42 -9.32 12.69 -2.62
CA LEU A 42 -10.28 11.79 -2.02
C LEU A 42 -10.55 12.14 -0.54
N TYR A 43 -9.54 12.61 0.18
CA TYR A 43 -9.72 13.14 1.54
C TYR A 43 -10.55 14.41 1.59
N LEU A 44 -10.34 15.35 0.68
CA LEU A 44 -11.13 16.59 0.59
C LEU A 44 -12.59 16.30 0.22
N ILE A 45 -12.81 15.38 -0.72
CA ILE A 45 -14.17 14.93 -1.08
C ILE A 45 -14.88 14.28 0.12
N THR A 46 -14.12 13.69 1.05
CA THR A 46 -14.68 13.13 2.28
C THR A 46 -15.30 14.20 3.20
N PHE A 47 -14.76 15.43 3.23
CA PHE A 47 -15.35 16.54 4.02
C PHE A 47 -16.52 17.23 3.33
N HIS A 48 -16.60 17.14 2.00
CA HIS A 48 -17.67 17.73 1.20
C HIS A 48 -18.33 16.66 0.33
N PRO A 49 -19.23 15.85 0.90
CA PRO A 49 -19.98 14.84 0.14
C PRO A 49 -20.88 15.52 -0.91
N PHE A 50 -20.44 15.55 -2.17
CA PHE A 50 -21.17 16.20 -3.27
C PHE A 50 -22.43 15.43 -3.73
N ILE A 51 -22.71 14.24 -3.18
CA ILE A 51 -23.84 13.37 -3.56
C ILE A 51 -24.48 12.78 -2.29
N ASN A 52 -25.81 12.77 -2.21
CA ASN A 52 -26.63 12.23 -1.10
C ASN A 52 -26.23 10.81 -0.61
N ARG A 53 -25.52 10.02 -1.43
CA ARG A 53 -24.99 8.68 -1.10
C ARG A 53 -23.82 8.66 -0.11
N TRP A 54 -23.21 9.81 0.16
CA TRP A 54 -22.00 9.93 0.96
C TRP A 54 -22.30 10.27 2.43
N ILE A 55 -23.58 10.40 2.80
CA ILE A 55 -24.07 10.70 4.15
C ILE A 55 -23.71 9.62 5.20
N HIS A 56 -23.25 8.44 4.77
CA HIS A 56 -22.66 7.42 5.65
C HIS A 56 -21.22 7.75 6.16
N LEU A 57 -20.83 9.03 6.04
CA LEU A 57 -19.67 9.67 6.68
C LEU A 57 -19.33 9.23 8.13
N PRO A 58 -20.26 8.82 9.02
CA PRO A 58 -19.91 8.35 10.36
C PRO A 58 -19.02 7.11 10.38
N SER A 59 -18.96 6.30 9.31
CA SER A 59 -18.10 5.11 9.23
C SER A 59 -16.66 5.41 8.80
N LEU A 60 -16.27 6.69 8.72
CA LEU A 60 -14.90 7.10 8.38
C LEU A 60 -13.89 6.70 9.45
N PHE A 61 -14.27 6.78 10.72
CA PHE A 61 -13.46 6.30 11.83
C PHE A 61 -13.86 4.85 12.11
N PRO A 62 -12.98 3.82 12.04
CA PRO A 62 -11.50 3.82 12.02
C PRO A 62 -10.84 3.51 10.66
N ASP A 63 -11.59 3.14 9.62
CA ASP A 63 -11.03 2.69 8.34
C ASP A 63 -10.25 3.79 7.61
N PHE A 64 -10.73 5.02 7.65
CA PHE A 64 -10.07 6.18 7.02
C PHE A 64 -8.73 6.50 7.68
N LEU A 65 -8.69 6.47 9.01
CA LEU A 65 -7.46 6.68 9.79
C LEU A 65 -6.46 5.55 9.49
N TRP A 66 -6.95 4.31 9.41
CA TRP A 66 -6.14 3.16 9.05
C TRP A 66 -5.53 3.32 7.64
N ILE A 67 -6.35 3.64 6.64
CA ILE A 67 -5.91 3.89 5.25
C ILE A 67 -4.87 4.99 5.20
N SER A 68 -5.12 6.11 5.86
CA SER A 68 -4.23 7.27 5.85
C SER A 68 -2.89 6.92 6.48
N CYS A 69 -2.90 6.35 7.69
CA CYS A 69 -1.68 5.93 8.37
C CYS A 69 -0.90 4.90 7.53
N VAL A 70 -1.57 3.85 7.03
CA VAL A 70 -0.91 2.82 6.22
C VAL A 70 -0.37 3.40 4.92
N SER A 71 -1.12 4.28 4.25
CA SER A 71 -0.70 4.88 2.98
C SER A 71 0.52 5.77 3.16
N PHE A 72 0.48 6.73 4.10
CA PHE A 72 1.60 7.63 4.36
C PHE A 72 2.84 6.88 4.85
N TYR A 73 2.69 5.96 5.80
CA TYR A 73 3.82 5.16 6.29
C TYR A 73 4.38 4.24 5.22
N SER A 74 3.54 3.59 4.41
CA SER A 74 4.02 2.71 3.35
C SER A 74 4.77 3.49 2.27
N ILE A 75 4.28 4.66 1.87
CA ILE A 75 4.99 5.54 0.93
C ILE A 75 6.33 5.97 1.50
N TRP A 76 6.35 6.44 2.76
CA TRP A 76 7.58 6.83 3.43
C TRP A 76 8.58 5.66 3.46
N ILE A 77 8.14 4.48 3.83
CA ILE A 77 8.99 3.29 3.89
C ILE A 77 9.43 2.84 2.49
N LEU A 78 8.59 2.90 1.46
CA LEU A 78 8.97 2.60 0.08
C LEU A 78 10.02 3.57 -0.45
N SER A 79 9.95 4.85 -0.05
CA SER A 79 10.96 5.86 -0.40
C SER A 79 12.33 5.53 0.21
N LYS A 80 12.33 4.89 1.38
CA LYS A 80 13.52 4.46 2.14
C LYS A 80 14.07 3.13 1.61
N LEU A 81 13.19 2.14 1.40
CA LEU A 81 13.51 0.81 0.87
C LEU A 81 14.13 0.85 -0.52
N ARG A 82 13.88 1.91 -1.29
CA ARG A 82 14.50 2.13 -2.60
C ARG A 82 16.03 2.22 -2.50
N PHE A 83 16.61 2.58 -1.35
CA PHE A 83 18.05 2.77 -1.19
C PHE A 83 18.65 1.61 -0.37
N PRO A 84 19.59 0.83 -0.93
CA PRO A 84 20.15 -0.33 -0.25
C PRO A 84 21.04 -0.01 0.95
N GLU A 85 21.48 1.25 1.08
CA GLU A 85 22.43 1.67 2.12
C GLU A 85 21.76 2.08 3.44
N GLU A 86 20.44 2.26 3.47
CA GLU A 86 19.75 2.63 4.69
C GLU A 86 19.47 1.41 5.58
N SER A 87 19.90 1.48 6.85
CA SER A 87 19.56 0.45 7.83
C SER A 87 18.07 0.47 8.17
N PHE A 88 17.40 -0.67 8.00
CA PHE A 88 15.97 -0.78 8.23
C PHE A 88 15.67 -0.76 9.73
N SER A 89 15.09 0.33 10.21
CA SER A 89 14.60 0.42 11.59
C SER A 89 13.37 -0.50 11.78
N LYS A 90 13.03 -0.79 13.05
CA LYS A 90 11.81 -1.55 13.40
C LYS A 90 10.53 -0.93 12.80
N SER A 91 10.53 0.37 12.51
CA SER A 91 9.41 1.12 11.94
C SER A 91 8.96 0.62 10.56
N VAL A 92 9.81 -0.09 9.83
CA VAL A 92 9.50 -0.67 8.51
C VAL A 92 8.39 -1.74 8.61
N ARG A 93 8.16 -2.31 9.79
CA ARG A 93 7.08 -3.29 10.04
C ARG A 93 5.73 -2.63 10.35
N PHE A 94 5.67 -1.32 10.52
CA PHE A 94 4.46 -0.61 10.93
C PHE A 94 3.26 -0.86 10.01
N PRO A 95 3.38 -0.82 8.66
CA PRO A 95 2.26 -1.12 7.77
C PRO A 95 1.71 -2.54 7.93
N LEU A 96 2.59 -3.52 8.19
CA LEU A 96 2.19 -4.91 8.42
C LEU A 96 1.39 -5.04 9.72
N ILE A 97 1.86 -4.42 10.79
CA ILE A 97 1.18 -4.43 12.09
C ILE A 97 -0.20 -3.78 11.98
N PHE A 98 -0.26 -2.61 11.34
CA PHE A 98 -1.53 -1.90 11.14
C PHE A 98 -2.50 -2.73 10.28
N ALA A 99 -2.03 -3.37 9.21
CA ALA A 99 -2.87 -4.26 8.41
C ALA A 99 -3.45 -5.42 9.22
N SER A 100 -2.65 -6.03 10.10
CA SER A 100 -3.13 -7.06 11.03
C SER A 100 -4.20 -6.53 11.99
N PHE A 101 -4.07 -5.31 12.50
CA PHE A 101 -5.10 -4.70 13.35
C PHE A 101 -6.43 -4.50 12.63
N TRP A 102 -6.41 -4.13 11.34
CA TRP A 102 -7.64 -3.99 10.56
C TRP A 102 -8.36 -5.33 10.33
N ILE A 103 -7.59 -6.40 10.08
CA ILE A 103 -8.13 -7.76 10.00
C ILE A 103 -8.77 -8.15 11.34
N LEU A 104 -8.04 -7.95 12.44
CA LEU A 104 -8.53 -8.27 13.79
C LEU A 104 -9.81 -7.50 14.12
N TYR A 105 -9.83 -6.19 13.84
CA TYR A 105 -11.00 -5.34 14.04
C TYR A 105 -12.22 -5.87 13.27
N SER A 106 -12.04 -6.25 12.00
CA SER A 106 -13.12 -6.77 11.16
C SER A 106 -13.69 -8.10 11.69
N VAL A 107 -12.81 -8.99 12.16
CA VAL A 107 -13.21 -10.26 12.79
C VAL A 107 -13.98 -10.00 14.09
N CYS A 108 -13.48 -9.11 14.95
CA CYS A 108 -14.14 -8.77 16.21
C CYS A 108 -15.51 -8.14 15.98
N MET A 109 -15.67 -7.24 15.00
CA MET A 109 -16.96 -6.63 14.67
C MET A 109 -17.97 -7.66 14.18
N PHE A 110 -17.54 -8.62 13.35
CA PHE A 110 -18.40 -9.71 12.91
C PHE A 110 -18.79 -10.64 14.08
N GLY A 111 -17.83 -10.99 14.93
CA GLY A 111 -18.08 -11.79 16.13
C GLY A 111 -19.05 -11.09 17.10
N TRP A 112 -18.95 -9.77 17.25
CA TRP A 112 -19.87 -8.99 18.06
C TRP A 112 -21.29 -8.99 17.48
N ASP A 113 -21.43 -8.81 16.16
CA ASP A 113 -22.74 -8.87 15.49
C ASP A 113 -23.40 -10.25 15.65
N LEU A 114 -22.62 -11.34 15.72
CA LEU A 114 -23.10 -12.69 16.02
C LEU A 114 -23.60 -12.82 17.47
N ILE A 115 -22.87 -12.27 18.45
CA ILE A 115 -23.22 -12.31 19.88
C ILE A 115 -24.52 -11.54 20.15
N VAL A 116 -24.72 -10.41 19.47
CA VAL A 116 -25.89 -9.53 19.65
C VAL A 116 -27.08 -9.98 18.77
N GLU A 117 -26.98 -11.14 18.12
CA GLU A 117 -28.01 -11.71 17.23
C GLU A 117 -28.52 -10.73 16.18
N LYS A 118 -27.64 -9.84 15.70
CA LYS A 118 -27.99 -8.85 14.69
C LYS A 118 -28.29 -9.59 13.38
N LYS A 119 -29.31 -9.14 12.65
CA LYS A 119 -29.65 -9.74 11.35
C LYS A 119 -28.48 -9.59 10.37
N ILE A 120 -27.80 -10.69 10.09
CA ILE A 120 -26.70 -10.74 9.12
C ILE A 120 -27.27 -10.91 7.72
N GLN A 121 -26.98 -9.95 6.84
CA GLN A 121 -27.27 -10.09 5.42
C GLN A 121 -26.07 -10.78 4.75
N THR A 122 -26.29 -11.96 4.20
CA THR A 122 -25.26 -12.77 3.53
C THR A 122 -25.14 -12.39 2.05
N HIS A 123 -24.76 -11.14 1.78
CA HIS A 123 -24.55 -10.67 0.41
C HIS A 123 -23.05 -10.46 0.11
N ILE A 124 -22.53 -11.24 -0.83
CA ILE A 124 -21.17 -11.07 -1.38
C ILE A 124 -21.29 -10.23 -2.65
N GLY A 125 -20.97 -8.95 -2.53
CA GLY A 125 -21.08 -7.99 -3.63
C GLY A 125 -19.90 -8.08 -4.61
N LYS A 126 -19.92 -7.22 -5.63
CA LYS A 126 -18.90 -7.13 -6.69
C LYS A 126 -17.62 -6.37 -6.27
N CYS A 127 -17.46 -6.11 -4.96
CA CYS A 127 -16.34 -5.36 -4.40
C CYS A 127 -14.99 -5.98 -4.75
N TRP A 128 -14.94 -7.31 -4.89
CA TRP A 128 -13.73 -8.05 -5.27
C TRP A 128 -13.18 -7.64 -6.65
N ILE A 129 -14.04 -7.27 -7.61
CA ILE A 129 -13.63 -6.84 -8.95
C ILE A 129 -12.89 -5.50 -8.84
N VAL A 130 -13.49 -4.54 -8.14
CA VAL A 130 -12.93 -3.20 -7.97
C VAL A 130 -11.61 -3.26 -7.18
N LEU A 131 -11.55 -4.09 -6.12
CA LEU A 131 -10.30 -4.37 -5.40
C LEU A 131 -9.22 -4.87 -6.34
N SER A 132 -9.54 -5.87 -7.15
CA SER A 132 -8.57 -6.49 -8.05
C SER A 132 -8.02 -5.50 -9.08
N VAL A 133 -8.90 -4.73 -9.72
CA VAL A 133 -8.50 -3.75 -10.76
C VAL A 133 -7.60 -2.67 -10.17
N ILE A 134 -8.01 -2.06 -9.07
CA ILE A 134 -7.24 -0.96 -8.46
C ILE A 134 -5.93 -1.48 -7.90
N ASN A 135 -5.97 -2.65 -7.27
CA ASN A 135 -4.77 -3.28 -6.73
C ASN A 135 -3.74 -3.51 -7.84
N LEU A 136 -4.14 -4.09 -8.98
CA LEU A 136 -3.23 -4.31 -10.11
C LEU A 136 -2.62 -3.01 -10.65
N LEU A 137 -3.40 -1.93 -10.77
CA LEU A 137 -2.90 -0.64 -11.26
C LEU A 137 -1.82 -0.05 -10.34
N PHE A 138 -2.09 0.00 -9.03
CA PHE A 138 -1.17 0.61 -8.06
C PHE A 138 0.09 -0.22 -7.83
N ILE A 139 -0.05 -1.55 -7.76
CA ILE A 139 1.08 -2.46 -7.75
C ILE A 139 1.93 -2.30 -9.01
N GLY A 140 1.32 -2.28 -10.20
CA GLY A 140 2.04 -2.18 -11.46
C GLY A 140 2.90 -0.91 -11.50
N TYR A 141 2.29 0.22 -11.12
CA TYR A 141 2.99 1.49 -10.99
C TYR A 141 4.13 1.43 -9.95
N GLY A 142 3.87 0.87 -8.77
CA GLY A 142 4.88 0.74 -7.71
C GLY A 142 6.06 -0.15 -8.09
N ILE A 143 5.82 -1.24 -8.84
CA ILE A 143 6.90 -2.11 -9.35
C ILE A 143 7.81 -1.36 -10.30
N LEU A 144 7.25 -0.56 -11.22
CA LEU A 144 8.04 0.25 -12.15
C LEU A 144 8.98 1.19 -11.39
N ILE A 145 8.46 1.84 -10.36
CA ILE A 145 9.26 2.74 -9.51
C ILE A 145 10.35 1.98 -8.76
N LEU A 146 9.99 0.89 -8.09
CA LEU A 146 10.92 0.13 -7.26
C LEU A 146 12.02 -0.53 -8.09
N ARG A 147 11.71 -1.12 -9.25
CA ARG A 147 12.73 -1.71 -10.13
C ARG A 147 13.82 -0.72 -10.54
N THR A 148 13.45 0.53 -10.82
CA THR A 148 14.44 1.57 -11.17
C THR A 148 15.36 1.95 -10.02
N GLY A 149 14.97 1.67 -8.77
CA GLY A 149 15.75 2.01 -7.59
C GLY A 149 16.61 0.89 -7.01
N LYS A 150 16.37 -0.38 -7.39
CA LYS A 150 17.03 -1.56 -6.81
C LYS A 150 16.90 -1.64 -5.27
N PRO A 151 15.67 -1.84 -4.72
CA PRO A 151 15.42 -1.79 -3.29
C PRO A 151 16.24 -2.76 -2.44
N GLY A 152 16.96 -2.28 -1.41
CA GLY A 152 17.84 -3.11 -0.56
C GLY A 152 17.20 -4.35 0.07
N ASN A 153 15.87 -4.38 0.22
CA ASN A 153 15.13 -5.56 0.64
C ASN A 153 13.90 -5.82 -0.26
N PRO A 154 14.05 -6.66 -1.30
CA PRO A 154 12.98 -6.97 -2.25
C PRO A 154 11.72 -7.58 -1.61
N ILE A 155 11.91 -8.39 -0.57
CA ILE A 155 10.81 -9.07 0.13
C ILE A 155 9.95 -8.03 0.86
N LEU A 156 10.60 -7.13 1.58
CA LEU A 156 9.95 -6.10 2.37
C LEU A 156 9.30 -5.04 1.48
N ALA A 157 9.96 -4.66 0.39
CA ALA A 157 9.41 -3.76 -0.61
C ALA A 157 8.15 -4.35 -1.27
N ALA A 158 8.16 -5.64 -1.63
CA ALA A 158 6.99 -6.33 -2.17
C ALA A 158 5.82 -6.37 -1.17
N ALA A 159 6.09 -6.66 0.10
CA ALA A 159 5.07 -6.70 1.15
C ALA A 159 4.43 -5.33 1.37
N ILE A 160 5.23 -4.28 1.48
CA ILE A 160 4.74 -2.92 1.75
C ILE A 160 4.03 -2.34 0.54
N LEU A 161 4.50 -2.60 -0.68
CA LEU A 161 3.79 -2.21 -1.89
C LEU A 161 2.41 -2.89 -1.97
N SER A 162 2.34 -4.18 -1.64
CA SER A 162 1.07 -4.92 -1.64
C SER A 162 0.10 -4.35 -0.60
N ILE A 163 0.58 -4.05 0.61
CA ILE A 163 -0.23 -3.41 1.66
C ILE A 163 -0.72 -2.02 1.22
N PHE A 164 0.18 -1.20 0.69
CA PHE A 164 -0.15 0.14 0.21
C PHE A 164 -1.26 0.10 -0.83
N SER A 165 -1.08 -0.74 -1.86
CA SER A 165 -2.03 -0.92 -2.95
C SER A 165 -3.41 -1.38 -2.46
N LEU A 166 -3.44 -2.34 -1.53
CA LEU A 166 -4.68 -2.84 -0.95
C LEU A 166 -5.38 -1.85 -0.03
N ALA A 167 -4.61 -1.08 0.77
CA ALA A 167 -5.18 0.00 1.58
C ALA A 167 -5.86 1.03 0.68
N PHE A 168 -5.21 1.41 -0.42
CA PHE A 168 -5.77 2.33 -1.39
C PHE A 168 -7.01 1.75 -2.12
N ALA A 169 -6.97 0.47 -2.50
CA ALA A 169 -8.11 -0.18 -3.14
C ALA A 169 -9.34 -0.28 -2.21
N ASN A 170 -9.13 -0.59 -0.93
CA ASN A 170 -10.19 -0.60 0.09
C ASN A 170 -10.74 0.80 0.35
N PHE A 171 -9.89 1.82 0.31
CA PHE A 171 -10.33 3.21 0.41
C PHE A 171 -11.24 3.59 -0.74
N PHE A 172 -10.84 3.27 -1.97
CA PHE A 172 -11.66 3.56 -3.13
C PHE A 172 -13.03 2.87 -3.02
N LEU A 173 -13.05 1.62 -2.56
CA LEU A 173 -14.30 0.89 -2.34
C LEU A 173 -15.27 1.55 -1.37
N LYS A 174 -14.82 2.38 -0.42
CA LYS A 174 -15.74 3.12 0.46
C LYS A 174 -16.68 4.04 -0.30
N PHE A 175 -16.30 4.47 -1.51
CA PHE A 175 -17.12 5.33 -2.37
C PHE A 175 -18.08 4.56 -3.30
N PHE A 176 -17.89 3.25 -3.44
CA PHE A 176 -18.68 2.41 -4.35
C PHE A 176 -19.48 1.30 -3.65
N CYS A 177 -19.00 0.84 -2.50
CA CYS A 177 -19.61 -0.24 -1.73
C CYS A 177 -20.74 0.30 -0.83
N ILE A 178 -21.97 -0.03 -1.20
CA ILE A 178 -23.18 0.37 -0.47
C ILE A 178 -23.37 -0.47 0.80
N ASP A 179 -22.84 -1.70 0.82
CA ASP A 179 -22.97 -2.63 1.94
C ASP A 179 -21.78 -2.51 2.90
N GLN A 180 -22.01 -1.89 4.06
CA GLN A 180 -21.01 -1.73 5.11
C GLN A 180 -21.27 -2.67 6.30
N SER A 181 -22.00 -3.78 6.09
CA SER A 181 -22.18 -4.79 7.13
C SER A 181 -20.86 -5.49 7.48
N SER A 182 -20.70 -5.90 8.74
CA SER A 182 -19.48 -6.58 9.21
C SER A 182 -19.20 -7.87 8.42
N PHE A 183 -20.23 -8.63 8.08
CA PHE A 183 -20.14 -9.81 7.21
C PHE A 183 -19.59 -9.44 5.84
N HIS A 184 -20.15 -8.42 5.18
CA HIS A 184 -19.70 -8.00 3.86
C HIS A 184 -18.25 -7.53 3.88
N ILE A 185 -17.86 -6.75 4.89
CA ILE A 185 -16.47 -6.28 5.04
C ILE A 185 -15.53 -7.48 5.23
N LEU A 186 -15.85 -8.40 6.14
CA LEU A 186 -14.97 -9.54 6.40
C LEU A 186 -14.80 -10.44 5.16
N PHE A 187 -15.90 -10.79 4.49
CA PHE A 187 -15.86 -11.74 3.38
C PHE A 187 -15.54 -11.09 2.02
N SER A 188 -16.02 -9.89 1.73
CA SER A 188 -15.79 -9.26 0.41
C SER A 188 -14.54 -8.39 0.38
N HIS A 189 -14.17 -7.75 1.50
CA HIS A 189 -13.01 -6.86 1.56
C HIS A 189 -11.79 -7.57 2.15
N VAL A 190 -11.89 -8.06 3.39
CA VAL A 190 -10.74 -8.64 4.10
C VAL A 190 -10.26 -9.92 3.43
N SER A 191 -11.15 -10.87 3.14
CA SER A 191 -10.76 -12.14 2.51
C SER A 191 -10.10 -11.90 1.13
N THR A 192 -10.72 -11.09 0.27
CA THR A 192 -10.18 -10.72 -1.04
C THR A 192 -8.83 -10.03 -0.91
N SER A 193 -8.70 -9.08 0.03
CA SER A 193 -7.45 -8.36 0.27
C SER A 193 -6.35 -9.30 0.72
N LEU A 194 -6.64 -10.28 1.57
CA LEU A 194 -5.67 -11.28 2.02
C LEU A 194 -5.22 -12.16 0.84
N THR A 195 -6.16 -12.64 0.02
CA THR A 195 -5.84 -13.42 -1.18
C THR A 195 -4.97 -12.62 -2.15
N LEU A 196 -5.36 -11.38 -2.43
CA LEU A 196 -4.61 -10.48 -3.31
C LEU A 196 -3.23 -10.14 -2.73
N PHE A 197 -3.12 -9.94 -1.41
CA PHE A 197 -1.84 -9.70 -0.73
C PHE A 197 -0.90 -10.88 -0.94
N LEU A 198 -1.36 -12.10 -0.65
CA LEU A 198 -0.54 -13.31 -0.81
C LEU A 198 -0.09 -13.45 -2.27
N PHE A 199 -1.03 -13.38 -3.21
CA PHE A 199 -0.72 -13.49 -4.64
C PHE A 199 0.32 -12.44 -5.09
N SER A 200 0.05 -11.18 -4.76
CA SER A 200 0.92 -10.03 -5.05
C SER A 200 2.32 -10.22 -4.45
N PHE A 201 2.39 -10.52 -3.16
CA PHE A 201 3.64 -10.71 -2.44
C PHE A 201 4.50 -11.82 -3.05
N PHE A 202 3.91 -12.99 -3.33
CA PHE A 202 4.65 -14.13 -3.88
C PHE A 202 5.20 -13.86 -5.28
N ILE A 203 4.47 -13.12 -6.11
CA ILE A 203 4.93 -12.73 -7.44
C ILE A 203 6.00 -11.64 -7.33
N PHE A 204 5.75 -10.57 -6.58
CA PHE A 204 6.62 -9.38 -6.61
C PHE A 204 7.92 -9.56 -5.87
N LYS A 205 7.95 -10.39 -4.82
CA LYS A 205 9.22 -10.72 -4.17
C LYS A 205 10.21 -11.37 -5.13
N ASN A 206 9.74 -12.04 -6.19
CA ASN A 206 10.58 -12.64 -7.22
C ASN A 206 10.91 -11.64 -8.33
N ILE A 207 9.95 -10.80 -8.74
CA ILE A 207 10.15 -9.75 -9.76
C ILE A 207 11.16 -8.67 -9.31
N LEU A 208 11.22 -8.40 -8.01
CA LEU A 208 12.11 -7.44 -7.39
C LEU A 208 13.44 -8.05 -6.91
N LYS A 209 13.64 -9.37 -6.99
CA LYS A 209 14.97 -9.95 -6.77
C LYS A 209 15.81 -9.72 -8.03
N TRP A 210 17.03 -9.23 -7.85
CA TRP A 210 18.06 -9.13 -8.87
C TRP A 210 19.18 -10.12 -8.57
#